data_AF-A0AAW1PXA7-F1
#
_entry.id   AF-A0AAW1PXA7-F1
#
_cell.length_a   1.000
_cell.length_b   1.000
_cell.length_c   1.000
_cell.angle_alpha   90.00
_cell.angle_beta   90.00
_cell.angle_gamma   90.00
#
_symmetry.space_group_name_H-M   'P 1'
#
loop_
_entity.id
_entity.type
_entity.pdbx_description
1 polymer ?
#
loop_
_entity_poly.entity_id
_entity_poly.type
_entity_poly.pdbx_seq_one_letter_code
_entity_poly.pdbx_strand_id
1 'polypeptide(L)'
;MVDIQGMALDERLTATVAMGLLNRRFHKPTVVGNITVTDRLWLDTLQSQESPLASLTFKNISGWELAELAVYTGAAVGRIAYDPQEAWSFSTVVTLCGIHRAIPVPMQRHNITTLDSPAAPSMQPYRRLPQLQDSDGDNMQMEFNGNRDRMEERFAACGTPEARAVHACPPISWTFSNRLLTFAPFIVQWWFSRAQATGLDSYLMGPSGYGFLHPSQMAPGDIQTALLVNNTVQAATEMAMEGFVHWDDYGNGLQQAAPHEDAGHGAESTEVEKVAKIMNDQPLGSLSYIYKIIDVEYSHVEAVLGLLGPHVQLVGYRELTALARQKREMGL
;
A
#
# COMPACT_ATOMS: atom_id res chain seq x y z
N MET A 1 -13.02 11.39 -17.48
CA MET A 1 -11.67 11.36 -16.88
C MET A 1 -11.18 12.80 -16.84
N VAL A 2 -10.68 13.27 -15.70
CA VAL A 2 -10.02 14.58 -15.62
C VAL A 2 -8.52 14.33 -15.55
N ASP A 3 -7.74 14.91 -16.46
CA ASP A 3 -6.29 14.74 -16.44
C ASP A 3 -5.65 15.85 -15.63
N ILE A 4 -5.19 15.52 -14.42
CA ILE A 4 -4.67 16.51 -13.47
C ILE A 4 -3.14 16.59 -13.47
N GLN A 5 -2.49 15.84 -14.35
CA GLN A 5 -1.07 16.02 -14.66
C GLN A 5 -0.86 17.38 -15.36
N GLY A 6 0.25 18.06 -15.05
CA GLY A 6 0.55 19.39 -15.59
C GLY A 6 -0.35 20.54 -15.09
N MET A 7 -1.51 20.28 -14.48
CA MET A 7 -2.35 21.32 -13.87
C MET A 7 -1.59 22.15 -12.84
N ALA A 8 -1.85 23.46 -12.83
CA ALA A 8 -1.47 24.35 -11.73
C ALA A 8 -2.10 23.89 -10.40
N LEU A 9 -1.48 24.25 -9.27
CA LEU A 9 -1.87 23.75 -7.95
C LEU A 9 -3.31 24.12 -7.57
N ASP A 10 -3.77 25.30 -7.95
CA ASP A 10 -5.13 25.79 -7.76
C ASP A 10 -6.15 25.06 -8.64
N GLU A 11 -5.90 24.93 -9.95
CA GLU A 11 -6.77 24.14 -10.83
C GLU A 11 -6.85 22.67 -10.36
N ARG A 12 -5.73 22.09 -9.92
CA ARG A 12 -5.67 20.72 -9.39
C ARG A 12 -6.50 20.56 -8.11
N LEU A 13 -6.43 21.53 -7.20
CA LEU A 13 -7.25 21.55 -5.97
C LEU A 13 -8.74 21.68 -6.32
N THR A 14 -9.08 22.62 -7.21
CA THR A 14 -10.43 22.84 -7.73
C THR A 14 -11.01 21.60 -8.41
N ALA A 15 -10.25 20.93 -9.26
CA ALA A 15 -10.63 19.69 -9.94
C ALA A 15 -10.85 18.54 -8.94
N THR A 16 -9.97 18.40 -7.95
CA THR A 16 -10.05 17.35 -6.93
C THR A 16 -11.29 17.53 -6.04
N VAL A 17 -11.59 18.77 -5.63
CA VAL A 17 -12.83 19.07 -4.90
C VAL A 17 -14.06 18.85 -5.77
N ALA A 18 -14.05 19.30 -7.03
CA ALA A 18 -15.16 19.09 -7.97
C ALA A 18 -15.46 17.60 -8.19
N MET A 19 -14.43 16.77 -8.35
CA MET A 19 -14.52 15.30 -8.40
C MET A 19 -15.20 14.72 -7.15
N GLY A 20 -14.76 15.12 -5.95
CA GLY A 20 -15.37 14.68 -4.69
C GLY A 20 -16.84 15.09 -4.55
N LEU A 21 -17.17 16.33 -4.93
CA LEU A 21 -18.56 16.83 -4.92
C LEU A 21 -19.46 16.09 -5.92
N LEU A 22 -18.99 15.83 -7.14
CA LEU A 22 -19.72 15.10 -8.17
C LEU A 22 -19.94 13.64 -7.77
N ASN A 23 -18.90 12.94 -7.31
CA ASN A 23 -19.00 11.55 -6.87
C ASN A 23 -19.98 11.40 -5.68
N ARG A 24 -19.98 12.35 -4.73
CA ARG A 24 -20.98 12.41 -3.66
C ARG A 24 -22.39 12.74 -4.18
N ARG A 25 -22.53 13.68 -5.12
CA ARG A 25 -23.83 14.15 -5.66
C ARG A 25 -24.61 13.04 -6.36
N PHE A 26 -23.91 12.10 -6.99
CA PHE A 26 -24.48 10.97 -7.74
C PHE A 26 -24.39 9.62 -7.01
N HIS A 27 -23.82 9.58 -5.80
CA HIS A 27 -23.61 8.37 -4.99
C HIS A 27 -22.87 7.24 -5.71
N LYS A 28 -21.98 7.58 -6.66
CA LYS A 28 -21.19 6.64 -7.46
C LYS A 28 -19.94 7.30 -8.06
N PRO A 29 -18.88 6.54 -8.38
CA PRO A 29 -17.78 7.02 -9.22
C PRO A 29 -18.33 7.55 -10.56
N THR A 30 -18.32 8.87 -10.71
CA THR A 30 -18.77 9.61 -11.89
C THR A 30 -17.61 10.34 -12.55
N VAL A 31 -16.61 10.71 -11.73
CA VAL A 31 -15.36 11.33 -12.12
C VAL A 31 -14.21 10.50 -11.58
N VAL A 32 -13.29 10.15 -12.49
CA VAL A 32 -12.00 9.52 -12.21
C VAL A 32 -10.92 10.52 -12.62
N GLY A 33 -9.98 10.78 -11.72
CA GLY A 33 -8.78 11.55 -12.01
C GLY A 33 -7.71 10.66 -12.64
N ASN A 34 -7.01 11.20 -13.63
CA ASN A 34 -5.73 10.68 -14.10
C ASN A 34 -4.66 11.54 -13.39
N ILE A 35 -4.17 11.04 -12.25
CA ILE A 35 -3.15 11.68 -11.41
C ILE A 35 -1.79 11.06 -11.75
N THR A 36 -1.74 9.73 -11.87
CA THR A 36 -0.57 8.95 -12.31
C THR A 36 -0.89 8.17 -13.59
N VAL A 37 0.14 7.60 -14.22
CA VAL A 37 -0.05 6.65 -15.34
C VAL A 37 -0.81 5.41 -14.84
N THR A 38 -0.61 5.02 -13.58
CA THR A 38 -1.26 3.86 -12.95
C THR A 38 -2.77 4.05 -12.81
N ASP A 39 -3.29 5.27 -12.61
CA ASP A 39 -4.74 5.55 -12.63
C ASP A 39 -5.40 5.18 -13.97
N ARG A 40 -4.71 5.44 -15.09
CA ARG A 40 -5.19 5.02 -16.42
C ARG A 40 -5.26 3.51 -16.50
N LEU A 41 -4.21 2.81 -16.05
CA LEU A 41 -4.18 1.35 -15.99
C LEU A 41 -5.28 0.77 -15.07
N TRP A 42 -5.66 1.47 -14.00
CA TRP A 42 -6.79 1.07 -13.14
C TRP A 42 -8.15 1.28 -13.81
N LEU A 43 -8.31 2.38 -14.55
CA LEU A 43 -9.49 2.63 -15.36
C LEU A 43 -9.62 1.56 -16.46
N ASP A 44 -8.53 1.20 -17.12
CA ASP A 44 -8.50 0.16 -18.15
C ASP A 44 -8.81 -1.24 -17.55
N THR A 45 -8.25 -1.57 -16.37
CA THR A 45 -8.66 -2.78 -15.60
C THR A 45 -10.17 -2.79 -15.31
N LEU A 46 -10.73 -1.66 -14.86
CA LEU A 46 -12.16 -1.52 -14.56
C LEU A 46 -13.06 -1.61 -15.81
N GLN A 47 -12.54 -1.25 -16.98
CA GLN A 47 -13.24 -1.38 -18.25
C GLN A 47 -13.09 -2.79 -18.87
N SER A 48 -12.05 -3.56 -18.51
CA SER A 48 -11.84 -4.92 -19.02
C SER A 48 -12.56 -6.02 -18.23
N GLN A 49 -12.91 -5.76 -16.96
CA GLN A 49 -13.70 -6.67 -16.12
C GLN A 49 -15.20 -6.62 -16.50
N GLU A 50 -15.99 -7.63 -16.08
CA GLU A 50 -17.47 -7.64 -16.21
C GLU A 50 -18.14 -6.68 -15.21
N SER A 51 -17.70 -5.42 -15.23
CA SER A 51 -18.14 -4.32 -14.38
C SER A 51 -19.23 -3.52 -15.08
N PRO A 52 -20.20 -2.93 -14.35
CA PRO A 52 -21.09 -1.91 -14.90
C PRO A 52 -20.33 -0.74 -15.57
N LEU A 53 -19.08 -0.50 -15.15
CA LEU A 53 -18.21 0.55 -15.69
C LEU A 53 -17.65 0.23 -17.09
N ALA A 54 -17.61 -1.03 -17.52
CA ALA A 54 -17.15 -1.43 -18.85
C ALA A 54 -17.98 -0.83 -19.99
N SER A 55 -19.26 -0.56 -19.72
CA SER A 55 -20.18 0.10 -20.66
C SER A 55 -19.97 1.62 -20.80
N LEU A 56 -19.13 2.25 -19.97
CA LEU A 56 -19.03 3.69 -19.87
C LEU A 56 -17.98 4.27 -20.83
N THR A 57 -18.37 5.32 -21.56
CA THR A 57 -17.45 6.14 -22.36
C THR A 57 -16.92 7.29 -21.51
N PHE A 58 -15.61 7.33 -21.28
CA PHE A 58 -14.96 8.40 -20.51
C PHE A 58 -14.51 9.55 -21.42
N LYS A 59 -15.24 10.67 -21.41
CA LYS A 59 -14.76 11.94 -22.00
C LYS A 59 -13.61 12.51 -21.16
N ASN A 60 -12.59 13.07 -21.81
CA ASN A 60 -11.60 13.94 -21.17
C ASN A 60 -12.20 15.32 -20.89
N ILE A 61 -11.84 15.93 -19.75
CA ILE A 61 -12.36 17.21 -19.27
C ILE A 61 -11.24 17.96 -18.53
N SER A 62 -11.16 19.28 -18.69
CA SER A 62 -10.25 20.14 -17.91
C SER A 62 -10.75 20.34 -16.47
N GLY A 63 -9.91 20.91 -15.59
CA GLY A 63 -10.27 21.15 -14.19
C GLY A 63 -11.34 22.24 -14.06
N TRP A 64 -11.28 23.25 -14.93
CA TRP A 64 -12.29 24.31 -14.99
C TRP A 64 -13.63 23.82 -15.57
N GLU A 65 -13.64 23.08 -16.69
CA GLU A 65 -14.88 22.43 -17.19
C GLU A 65 -15.48 21.48 -16.13
N LEU A 66 -14.65 20.81 -15.33
CA LEU A 66 -15.12 19.92 -14.25
C LEU A 66 -15.76 20.71 -13.09
N ALA A 67 -15.20 21.86 -12.72
CA ALA A 67 -15.80 22.76 -11.74
C ALA A 67 -17.10 23.39 -12.26
N GLU A 68 -17.18 23.75 -13.54
CA GLU A 68 -18.41 24.19 -14.20
C GLU A 68 -19.46 23.07 -14.20
N LEU A 69 -19.09 21.82 -14.50
CA LEU A 69 -19.98 20.66 -14.42
C LEU A 69 -20.47 20.43 -12.98
N ALA A 70 -19.63 20.63 -11.97
CA ALA A 70 -20.03 20.57 -10.57
C ALA A 70 -21.07 21.65 -10.20
N VAL A 71 -20.94 22.87 -10.73
CA VAL A 71 -21.95 23.94 -10.54
C VAL A 71 -23.23 23.63 -11.33
N TYR A 72 -23.12 23.25 -12.60
CA TYR A 72 -24.26 22.96 -13.49
C TYR A 72 -25.15 21.81 -12.99
N THR A 73 -24.54 20.75 -12.45
CA THR A 73 -25.26 19.61 -11.82
C THR A 73 -25.78 19.92 -10.41
N GLY A 74 -25.50 21.11 -9.88
CA GLY A 74 -25.75 21.51 -8.50
C GLY A 74 -24.97 20.68 -7.48
N ALA A 75 -23.91 19.96 -7.87
CA ALA A 75 -23.01 19.32 -6.92
C ALA A 75 -22.32 20.36 -6.02
N ALA A 76 -21.91 21.47 -6.63
CA ALA A 76 -21.51 22.71 -5.98
C ALA A 76 -22.61 23.78 -6.08
N VAL A 77 -22.72 24.62 -5.05
CA VAL A 77 -23.67 25.74 -4.93
C VAL A 77 -23.02 27.04 -4.42
N GLY A 78 -21.71 27.02 -4.15
CA GLY A 78 -20.97 28.16 -3.60
C GLY A 78 -19.47 28.12 -3.92
N ARG A 79 -18.73 29.08 -3.36
CA ARG A 79 -17.28 29.24 -3.50
C ARG A 79 -16.66 29.55 -2.13
N ILE A 80 -15.43 29.10 -1.87
CA ILE A 80 -14.68 29.42 -0.65
C ILE A 80 -13.30 29.94 -1.05
N ALA A 81 -12.94 31.10 -0.52
CA ALA A 81 -11.62 31.70 -0.73
C ALA A 81 -10.56 31.04 0.18
N TYR A 82 -9.34 30.88 -0.32
CA TYR A 82 -8.18 30.41 0.46
C TYR A 82 -6.90 31.10 -0.01
N ASP A 83 -5.91 31.22 0.87
CA ASP A 83 -4.58 31.71 0.49
C ASP A 83 -3.69 30.53 0.06
N PRO A 84 -3.22 30.47 -1.21
CA PRO A 84 -2.39 29.38 -1.70
C PRO A 84 -0.95 29.38 -1.16
N GLN A 85 -0.50 30.44 -0.47
CA GLN A 85 0.80 30.46 0.22
C GLN A 85 0.73 29.83 1.61
N GLU A 86 -0.46 29.79 2.22
CA GLU A 86 -0.70 29.20 3.53
C GLU A 86 -0.99 27.70 3.44
N ALA A 87 0.01 26.85 3.62
CA ALA A 87 -0.13 25.39 3.47
C ALA A 87 -1.25 24.75 4.33
N TRP A 88 -1.60 25.35 5.47
CA TRP A 88 -2.69 24.91 6.33
C TRP A 88 -4.09 25.25 5.78
N SER A 89 -4.19 26.22 4.87
CA SER A 89 -5.46 26.67 4.28
C SER A 89 -6.05 25.60 3.36
N PHE A 90 -5.21 24.78 2.70
CA PHE A 90 -5.62 23.71 1.78
C PHE A 90 -6.53 22.67 2.45
N SER A 91 -6.10 22.11 3.58
CA SER A 91 -6.91 21.15 4.35
C SER A 91 -8.21 21.78 4.87
N THR A 92 -8.16 23.05 5.24
CA THR A 92 -9.31 23.82 5.72
C THR A 92 -10.33 24.07 4.61
N VAL A 93 -9.89 24.55 3.44
CA VAL A 93 -10.77 24.86 2.30
C VAL A 93 -11.38 23.59 1.71
N VAL A 94 -10.62 22.49 1.57
CA VAL A 94 -11.18 21.20 1.10
C VAL A 94 -12.27 20.69 2.05
N THR A 95 -12.05 20.77 3.37
CA THR A 95 -13.04 20.36 4.39
C THR A 95 -14.30 21.23 4.31
N LEU A 96 -14.15 22.56 4.30
CA LEU A 96 -15.27 23.49 4.21
C LEU A 96 -16.02 23.37 2.87
N CYS A 97 -15.32 23.14 1.75
CA CYS A 97 -15.91 22.85 0.44
C CYS A 97 -16.76 21.58 0.48
N GLY A 98 -16.30 20.55 1.18
CA GLY A 98 -17.07 19.34 1.47
C GLY A 98 -18.35 19.64 2.26
N ILE A 99 -18.28 20.45 3.31
CA ILE A 99 -19.43 20.81 4.15
C ILE A 99 -20.44 21.68 3.37
N HIS A 100 -19.98 22.79 2.81
CA HIS A 100 -20.83 23.82 2.19
C HIS A 100 -21.18 23.56 0.71
N ARG A 101 -20.72 22.43 0.12
CA ARG A 101 -20.87 22.11 -1.31
C ARG A 101 -20.34 23.24 -2.18
N ALA A 102 -19.07 23.58 -2.03
CA ALA A 102 -18.46 24.74 -2.67
C ALA A 102 -17.15 24.40 -3.38
N ILE A 103 -16.75 25.24 -4.33
CA ILE A 103 -15.48 25.12 -5.06
C ILE A 103 -14.42 26.04 -4.41
N PRO A 104 -13.17 25.61 -4.20
CA PRO A 104 -12.11 26.48 -3.70
C PRO A 104 -11.73 27.51 -4.77
N VAL A 105 -11.38 28.72 -4.33
CA VAL A 105 -10.92 29.82 -5.19
C VAL A 105 -9.69 30.46 -4.55
N PRO A 106 -8.53 30.51 -5.22
CA PRO A 106 -7.34 31.13 -4.66
C PRO A 106 -7.52 32.65 -4.52
N MET A 107 -7.06 33.19 -3.40
CA MET A 107 -6.91 34.63 -3.21
C MET A 107 -5.68 35.11 -4.00
N GLN A 108 -5.89 36.01 -4.97
CA GLN A 108 -4.80 36.58 -5.75
C GLN A 108 -3.97 37.59 -4.95
N ARG A 109 -2.68 37.31 -4.72
CA ARG A 109 -1.63 38.33 -4.47
C ARG A 109 -0.20 37.80 -4.63
N HIS A 110 0.76 38.72 -4.48
CA HIS A 110 2.11 38.65 -5.04
C HIS A 110 3.08 37.67 -4.37
N ASN A 111 4.14 37.36 -5.12
CA ASN A 111 5.19 36.38 -4.87
C ASN A 111 5.83 36.48 -3.47
N ILE A 112 5.91 35.35 -2.77
CA ILE A 112 6.84 35.06 -1.68
C ILE A 112 7.40 33.64 -1.92
N THR A 113 8.68 33.40 -1.57
CA THR A 113 9.40 32.13 -1.78
C THR A 113 9.63 31.37 -0.47
N THR A 114 9.61 30.04 -0.54
CA THR A 114 9.76 29.09 0.59
C THR A 114 11.15 28.44 0.65
N LEU A 115 11.40 27.64 1.69
CA LEU A 115 12.67 26.96 2.02
C LEU A 115 12.40 25.57 2.61
N ASP A 116 13.29 24.61 2.34
CA ASP A 116 13.12 23.18 2.65
C ASP A 116 13.87 22.69 3.92
N SER A 117 13.78 21.39 4.26
CA SER A 117 14.52 20.75 5.37
C SER A 117 14.79 19.25 5.13
N PRO A 118 15.86 18.65 5.73
CA PRO A 118 16.36 17.30 5.39
C PRO A 118 15.98 16.18 6.40
N ALA A 119 16.41 14.94 6.12
CA ALA A 119 16.14 13.71 6.90
C ALA A 119 17.42 12.98 7.42
N ALA A 120 17.27 11.85 8.13
CA ALA A 120 18.34 11.10 8.82
C ALA A 120 18.21 9.54 8.73
N PRO A 121 19.27 8.74 9.00
CA PRO A 121 19.36 7.31 8.63
C PRO A 121 19.24 6.28 9.79
N SER A 122 19.24 4.96 9.46
CA SER A 122 19.04 3.80 10.37
C SER A 122 20.33 3.07 10.83
N MET A 123 20.20 1.96 11.59
CA MET A 123 21.31 1.02 11.86
C MET A 123 20.87 -0.44 12.13
N GLN A 124 21.84 -1.37 12.18
CA GLN A 124 21.72 -2.73 11.60
C GLN A 124 22.32 -3.89 12.53
N PRO A 125 22.39 -5.23 12.16
CA PRO A 125 21.35 -6.21 12.61
C PRO A 125 21.75 -7.77 12.58
N TYR A 126 20.86 -8.81 12.64
CA TYR A 126 21.18 -10.30 12.56
C TYR A 126 20.07 -11.25 11.95
N ARG A 127 20.32 -12.53 11.57
CA ARG A 127 19.38 -13.41 10.80
C ARG A 127 19.57 -14.94 11.10
N ARG A 128 18.80 -16.00 10.67
CA ARG A 128 17.42 -16.27 10.11
C ARG A 128 17.26 -17.14 8.78
N LEU A 129 16.26 -18.04 8.60
CA LEU A 129 15.81 -18.73 7.31
C LEU A 129 14.75 -17.90 6.54
N PRO A 130 14.74 -17.78 5.19
CA PRO A 130 13.91 -16.77 4.51
C PRO A 130 12.50 -17.17 3.99
N GLN A 131 11.48 -16.42 4.42
CA GLN A 131 10.31 -16.02 3.62
C GLN A 131 10.51 -14.59 3.07
N LEU A 132 10.17 -14.31 1.81
CA LEU A 132 10.23 -12.94 1.23
C LEU A 132 8.92 -12.16 1.47
N GLN A 133 9.05 -10.86 1.80
CA GLN A 133 7.90 -9.97 2.05
C GLN A 133 8.10 -8.55 1.49
N ASP A 134 7.19 -8.06 0.63
CA ASP A 134 7.17 -6.65 0.17
C ASP A 134 6.55 -5.72 1.23
N SER A 135 7.05 -4.48 1.32
CA SER A 135 6.72 -3.50 2.36
C SER A 135 5.59 -2.52 1.99
N ASP A 136 5.23 -1.65 2.94
CA ASP A 136 4.41 -0.44 2.76
C ASP A 136 2.98 -0.67 2.26
N GLY A 137 2.49 -1.91 2.21
CA GLY A 137 1.17 -2.24 1.72
C GLY A 137 0.01 -1.73 2.58
N ASP A 138 0.24 -1.19 3.78
CA ASP A 138 -0.80 -0.42 4.51
C ASP A 138 -1.13 0.90 3.80
N ASN A 139 -0.12 1.50 3.15
CA ASN A 139 -0.21 2.75 2.42
C ASN A 139 -0.93 2.54 1.09
N MET A 140 -2.23 2.85 1.06
CA MET A 140 -3.05 2.74 -0.15
C MET A 140 -2.48 3.53 -1.34
N GLN A 141 -1.63 4.56 -1.15
CA GLN A 141 -0.99 5.23 -2.29
C GLN A 141 0.04 4.33 -2.99
N MET A 142 0.71 3.42 -2.28
CA MET A 142 1.59 2.42 -2.89
C MET A 142 0.78 1.38 -3.67
N GLU A 143 -0.31 0.88 -3.09
CA GLU A 143 -1.23 -0.08 -3.72
C GLU A 143 -1.93 0.46 -4.98
N PHE A 144 -2.23 1.76 -5.01
CA PHE A 144 -2.74 2.44 -6.21
C PHE A 144 -1.63 2.75 -7.24
N ASN A 145 -0.35 2.72 -6.86
CA ASN A 145 0.75 3.18 -7.73
C ASN A 145 1.92 2.18 -7.75
N GLY A 146 2.99 2.44 -7.00
CA GLY A 146 4.28 1.77 -7.15
C GLY A 146 4.26 0.24 -6.92
N ASN A 147 3.30 -0.29 -6.16
CA ASN A 147 3.20 -1.74 -5.95
C ASN A 147 2.56 -2.44 -7.17
N ARG A 148 1.74 -1.75 -7.98
CA ARG A 148 1.20 -2.33 -9.22
C ARG A 148 2.31 -2.68 -10.19
N ASP A 149 3.24 -1.75 -10.43
CA ASP A 149 4.27 -1.91 -11.46
C ASP A 149 5.22 -3.08 -11.12
N ARG A 150 5.53 -3.28 -9.82
CA ARG A 150 6.27 -4.46 -9.30
C ARG A 150 5.54 -5.77 -9.55
N MET A 151 4.22 -5.78 -9.42
CA MET A 151 3.42 -6.99 -9.64
C MET A 151 3.21 -7.27 -11.13
N GLU A 152 3.19 -6.25 -12.00
CA GLU A 152 3.26 -6.44 -13.46
C GLU A 152 4.66 -6.94 -13.88
N GLU A 153 5.76 -6.42 -13.31
CA GLU A 153 7.13 -6.91 -13.49
C GLU A 153 7.24 -8.40 -13.10
N ARG A 154 6.83 -8.75 -11.88
CA ARG A 154 6.81 -10.15 -11.43
C ARG A 154 5.85 -11.01 -12.25
N PHE A 155 4.71 -10.48 -12.69
CA PHE A 155 3.80 -11.24 -13.56
C PHE A 155 4.43 -11.52 -14.94
N ALA A 156 5.25 -10.61 -15.48
CA ALA A 156 6.04 -10.89 -16.68
C ALA A 156 7.09 -11.99 -16.45
N ALA A 157 7.79 -11.97 -15.32
CA ALA A 157 8.81 -12.98 -14.96
C ALA A 157 8.22 -14.35 -14.55
N CYS A 158 7.04 -14.38 -13.90
CA CYS A 158 6.54 -15.55 -13.18
C CYS A 158 5.09 -15.96 -13.51
N GLY A 159 4.36 -15.19 -14.32
CA GLY A 159 2.94 -15.42 -14.63
C GLY A 159 2.67 -16.50 -15.69
N THR A 160 3.70 -17.10 -16.28
CA THR A 160 3.59 -18.17 -17.29
C THR A 160 4.48 -19.36 -16.95
N PRO A 161 4.18 -20.59 -17.44
CA PRO A 161 5.11 -21.71 -17.38
C PRO A 161 6.46 -21.40 -18.07
N GLU A 162 6.43 -20.69 -19.19
CA GLU A 162 7.58 -20.38 -20.02
C GLU A 162 8.55 -19.40 -19.34
N ALA A 163 8.02 -18.32 -18.75
CA ALA A 163 8.85 -17.36 -18.02
C ALA A 163 9.46 -17.99 -16.74
N ARG A 164 8.71 -18.84 -16.04
CA ARG A 164 9.21 -19.64 -14.89
C ARG A 164 10.24 -20.71 -15.26
N ALA A 165 10.46 -21.00 -16.53
CA ALA A 165 11.57 -21.84 -16.99
C ALA A 165 12.88 -21.05 -17.23
N VAL A 166 12.81 -19.71 -17.18
CA VAL A 166 13.94 -18.78 -17.38
C VAL A 166 14.27 -18.03 -16.08
N HIS A 167 13.24 -17.60 -15.34
CA HIS A 167 13.37 -16.79 -14.13
C HIS A 167 13.28 -17.62 -12.84
N ALA A 168 14.01 -17.16 -11.82
CA ALA A 168 13.88 -17.69 -10.48
C ALA A 168 12.65 -17.05 -9.81
N CYS A 169 11.58 -17.84 -9.67
CA CYS A 169 10.30 -17.38 -9.15
C CYS A 169 10.03 -17.95 -7.75
N PRO A 170 10.53 -17.31 -6.68
CA PRO A 170 10.29 -17.76 -5.31
C PRO A 170 8.85 -17.43 -4.88
N PRO A 171 8.34 -18.09 -3.84
CA PRO A 171 7.16 -17.62 -3.14
C PRO A 171 7.39 -16.21 -2.57
N ILE A 172 6.42 -15.31 -2.74
CA ILE A 172 6.45 -13.95 -2.16
C ILE A 172 5.15 -13.68 -1.40
N SER A 173 5.28 -12.94 -0.30
CA SER A 173 4.15 -12.40 0.46
C SER A 173 4.10 -10.89 0.25
N TRP A 174 2.99 -10.38 -0.27
CA TRP A 174 2.77 -8.95 -0.41
C TRP A 174 2.05 -8.43 0.84
N THR A 175 2.53 -7.35 1.43
CA THR A 175 1.68 -6.59 2.35
C THR A 175 0.59 -5.89 1.54
N PHE A 176 -0.61 -5.74 2.13
CA PHE A 176 -1.76 -5.22 1.40
C PHE A 176 -2.76 -4.50 2.31
N SER A 177 -3.34 -3.40 1.83
CA SER A 177 -4.23 -2.57 2.64
C SER A 177 -5.63 -3.16 2.62
N ASN A 178 -6.01 -3.87 3.67
CA ASN A 178 -7.33 -4.51 3.79
C ASN A 178 -8.51 -3.54 3.63
N ARG A 179 -8.29 -2.25 3.91
CA ARG A 179 -9.22 -1.13 3.67
C ARG A 179 -9.60 -0.98 2.18
N LEU A 180 -8.82 -1.53 1.25
CA LEU A 180 -9.14 -1.54 -0.18
C LEU A 180 -10.38 -2.38 -0.52
N LEU A 181 -10.82 -3.32 0.33
CA LEU A 181 -12.14 -3.94 0.19
C LEU A 181 -13.26 -2.89 0.15
N THR A 182 -13.16 -1.87 1.00
CA THR A 182 -14.14 -0.77 1.10
C THR A 182 -13.92 0.30 0.03
N PHE A 183 -12.67 0.70 -0.22
CA PHE A 183 -12.37 1.87 -1.04
C PHE A 183 -12.12 1.56 -2.53
N ALA A 184 -11.60 0.39 -2.86
CA ALA A 184 -11.22 0.01 -4.23
C ALA A 184 -11.24 -1.53 -4.44
N PRO A 185 -12.38 -2.21 -4.30
CA PRO A 185 -12.45 -3.68 -4.37
C PRO A 185 -11.97 -4.26 -5.71
N PHE A 186 -12.00 -3.48 -6.79
CA PHE A 186 -11.44 -3.87 -8.09
C PHE A 186 -9.91 -3.99 -8.09
N ILE A 187 -9.20 -3.21 -7.25
CA ILE A 187 -7.74 -3.33 -7.02
C ILE A 187 -7.48 -4.67 -6.33
N VAL A 188 -8.25 -5.00 -5.28
CA VAL A 188 -8.16 -6.29 -4.59
C VAL A 188 -8.37 -7.46 -5.56
N GLN A 189 -9.42 -7.39 -6.38
CA GLN A 189 -9.71 -8.42 -7.40
C GLN A 189 -8.58 -8.56 -8.42
N TRP A 190 -8.00 -7.45 -8.89
CA TRP A 190 -6.87 -7.47 -9.81
C TRP A 190 -5.64 -8.14 -9.17
N TRP A 191 -5.25 -7.73 -7.97
CA TRP A 191 -4.11 -8.31 -7.24
C TRP A 191 -4.28 -9.81 -7.04
N PHE A 192 -5.42 -10.23 -6.47
CA PHE A 192 -5.70 -11.66 -6.25
C PHE A 192 -5.72 -12.45 -7.57
N SER A 193 -6.17 -11.87 -8.69
CA SER A 193 -6.10 -12.52 -10.01
C SER A 193 -4.65 -12.69 -10.51
N ARG A 194 -3.76 -11.72 -10.25
CA ARG A 194 -2.33 -11.84 -10.57
C ARG A 194 -1.66 -12.93 -9.73
N ALA A 195 -1.92 -12.98 -8.42
CA ALA A 195 -1.39 -14.03 -7.55
C ALA A 195 -1.92 -15.43 -7.87
N GLN A 196 -3.19 -15.55 -8.24
CA GLN A 196 -3.77 -16.82 -8.71
C GLN A 196 -3.07 -17.31 -9.99
N ALA A 197 -2.67 -16.39 -10.88
CA ALA A 197 -2.02 -16.71 -12.14
C ALA A 197 -0.52 -17.08 -11.98
N THR A 198 0.22 -16.47 -11.05
CA THR A 198 1.58 -16.94 -10.70
C THR A 198 1.54 -18.25 -9.92
N GLY A 199 0.54 -18.45 -9.07
CA GLY A 199 0.43 -19.59 -8.14
C GLY A 199 1.50 -19.60 -7.03
N LEU A 200 2.25 -18.50 -6.89
CA LEU A 200 3.43 -18.36 -6.02
C LEU A 200 3.31 -17.15 -5.08
N ASP A 201 2.27 -16.33 -5.25
CA ASP A 201 2.06 -15.13 -4.45
C ASP A 201 0.99 -15.33 -3.40
N SER A 202 1.16 -14.61 -2.30
CA SER A 202 0.32 -14.68 -1.12
C SER A 202 0.23 -13.29 -0.48
N TYR A 203 -0.80 -13.06 0.34
CA TYR A 203 -1.06 -11.74 0.93
C TYR A 203 -1.11 -11.76 2.45
N LEU A 204 -0.54 -10.71 3.03
CA LEU A 204 -0.59 -10.34 4.44
C LEU A 204 -1.25 -8.97 4.54
N MET A 205 -2.03 -8.72 5.59
CA MET A 205 -2.50 -7.35 5.84
C MET A 205 -1.31 -6.46 6.23
N GLY A 206 -1.29 -5.23 5.72
CA GLY A 206 -0.26 -4.25 6.03
C GLY A 206 -0.22 -3.84 7.53
N PRO A 207 0.87 -3.20 7.97
CA PRO A 207 0.99 -2.65 9.32
C PRO A 207 -0.20 -1.77 9.74
N SER A 208 -0.83 -1.93 10.91
CA SER A 208 -0.70 -3.00 11.91
C SER A 208 -2.05 -3.71 12.08
N GLY A 209 -2.63 -4.17 10.97
CA GLY A 209 -3.97 -4.74 10.90
C GLY A 209 -4.89 -3.88 10.05
N TYR A 210 -5.97 -3.33 10.61
CA TYR A 210 -6.92 -2.46 9.90
C TYR A 210 -6.44 -1.00 9.75
N GLY A 211 -5.18 -0.82 9.36
CA GLY A 211 -4.52 0.47 9.12
C GLY A 211 -3.27 0.72 9.97
N PHE A 212 -2.49 1.72 9.56
CA PHE A 212 -1.21 2.07 10.19
C PHE A 212 -1.40 2.71 11.56
N LEU A 213 -1.02 1.98 12.61
CA LEU A 213 -1.10 2.33 14.02
C LEU A 213 0.03 1.62 14.78
N HIS A 214 0.37 2.12 15.96
CA HIS A 214 1.33 1.52 16.90
C HIS A 214 0.54 1.02 18.14
N PRO A 215 0.04 -0.24 18.17
CA PRO A 215 -0.81 -0.75 19.24
C PRO A 215 -0.26 -0.55 20.67
N SER A 216 1.07 -0.62 20.87
CA SER A 216 1.70 -0.40 22.17
C SER A 216 1.58 1.04 22.70
N GLN A 217 1.26 2.00 21.83
CA GLN A 217 0.99 3.40 22.19
C GLN A 217 -0.49 3.68 22.49
N MET A 218 -1.39 2.71 22.25
CA MET A 218 -2.82 2.86 22.54
C MET A 218 -3.10 2.71 24.04
N ALA A 219 -4.01 3.50 24.59
CA ALA A 219 -4.28 3.48 26.03
C ALA A 219 -4.93 2.15 26.47
N PRO A 220 -4.54 1.56 27.62
CA PRO A 220 -5.17 0.37 28.15
C PRO A 220 -6.68 0.57 28.36
N GLY A 221 -7.49 -0.24 27.70
CA GLY A 221 -8.96 -0.15 27.73
C GLY A 221 -9.57 0.85 26.74
N ASP A 222 -8.80 1.44 25.82
CA ASP A 222 -9.36 2.26 24.74
C ASP A 222 -10.29 1.44 23.83
N ILE A 223 -11.47 1.99 23.56
CA ILE A 223 -12.45 1.44 22.63
C ILE A 223 -11.90 1.36 21.20
N GLN A 224 -10.97 2.25 20.82
CA GLN A 224 -10.30 2.20 19.52
C GLN A 224 -9.48 0.92 19.35
N THR A 225 -8.86 0.41 20.41
CA THR A 225 -8.11 -0.86 20.37
C THR A 225 -9.04 -2.04 20.08
N ALA A 226 -10.23 -2.06 20.69
CA ALA A 226 -11.25 -3.08 20.42
C ALA A 226 -11.81 -2.98 18.99
N LEU A 227 -12.03 -1.75 18.49
CA LEU A 227 -12.46 -1.53 17.10
C LEU A 227 -11.38 -1.94 16.08
N LEU A 228 -10.10 -1.63 16.33
CA LEU A 228 -8.97 -2.06 15.50
C LEU A 228 -8.90 -3.58 15.42
N VAL A 229 -8.95 -4.29 16.56
CA VAL A 229 -8.91 -5.76 16.59
C VAL A 229 -10.11 -6.36 15.86
N ASN A 230 -11.32 -5.88 16.13
CA ASN A 230 -12.53 -6.41 15.48
C ASN A 230 -12.51 -6.20 13.96
N ASN A 231 -12.16 -5.00 13.48
CA ASN A 231 -12.07 -4.71 12.05
C ASN A 231 -10.95 -5.51 11.38
N THR A 232 -9.83 -5.75 12.07
CA THR A 232 -8.73 -6.59 11.57
C THR A 232 -9.18 -8.04 11.42
N VAL A 233 -9.87 -8.61 12.42
CA VAL A 233 -10.40 -9.98 12.36
C VAL A 233 -11.49 -10.12 11.28
N GLN A 234 -12.37 -9.13 11.14
CA GLN A 234 -13.36 -9.11 10.06
C GLN A 234 -12.69 -9.12 8.69
N ALA A 235 -11.77 -8.18 8.43
CA ALA A 235 -11.12 -8.08 7.13
C ALA A 235 -10.19 -9.29 6.83
N ALA A 236 -9.52 -9.84 7.85
CA ALA A 236 -8.79 -11.11 7.74
C ALA A 236 -9.69 -12.24 7.23
N THR A 237 -10.93 -12.31 7.74
CA THR A 237 -11.94 -13.31 7.36
C THR A 237 -12.45 -13.05 5.93
N GLU A 238 -12.80 -11.80 5.59
CA GLU A 238 -13.31 -11.42 4.27
C GLU A 238 -12.28 -11.60 3.14
N MET A 239 -10.98 -11.42 3.43
CA MET A 239 -9.89 -11.57 2.46
C MET A 239 -9.19 -12.93 2.49
N ALA A 240 -9.57 -13.83 3.42
CA ALA A 240 -8.82 -15.05 3.75
C ALA A 240 -7.32 -14.80 4.03
N MET A 241 -6.99 -13.68 4.69
CA MET A 241 -5.63 -13.31 5.10
C MET A 241 -5.37 -13.73 6.54
N GLU A 242 -4.77 -14.90 6.73
CA GLU A 242 -4.47 -15.49 8.05
C GLU A 242 -3.40 -14.74 8.87
N GLY A 243 -2.84 -13.65 8.36
CA GLY A 243 -1.76 -12.91 9.00
C GLY A 243 -1.73 -11.43 8.61
N PHE A 244 -1.13 -10.63 9.51
CA PHE A 244 -0.83 -9.21 9.31
C PHE A 244 0.62 -8.95 9.72
N VAL A 245 1.23 -7.92 9.15
CA VAL A 245 2.50 -7.40 9.65
C VAL A 245 2.21 -6.49 10.83
N HIS A 246 3.00 -6.61 11.90
CA HIS A 246 2.91 -5.76 13.07
C HIS A 246 4.14 -4.85 13.12
N TRP A 247 3.92 -3.55 12.96
CA TRP A 247 4.91 -2.49 13.15
C TRP A 247 4.53 -1.69 14.40
N ASP A 248 5.45 -1.54 15.35
CA ASP A 248 5.16 -0.93 16.64
C ASP A 248 6.44 -0.41 17.32
N ASP A 249 6.29 0.63 18.13
CA ASP A 249 7.40 1.34 18.79
C ASP A 249 7.40 1.03 20.29
N TYR A 250 7.88 -0.15 20.68
CA TYR A 250 7.85 -0.65 22.07
C TYR A 250 8.68 0.17 23.10
N GLY A 251 9.28 1.30 22.70
CA GLY A 251 10.35 2.00 23.41
C GLY A 251 9.98 2.75 24.70
N ASN A 252 8.70 2.85 25.07
CA ASN A 252 8.24 3.67 26.20
C ASN A 252 7.82 2.88 27.46
N GLY A 253 8.17 1.59 27.56
CA GLY A 253 8.08 0.82 28.81
C GLY A 253 7.47 -0.58 28.72
N LEU A 254 6.79 -0.92 27.63
CA LEU A 254 6.18 -2.24 27.44
C LEU A 254 7.17 -3.35 27.02
N GLN A 255 8.41 -3.00 26.67
CA GLN A 255 9.55 -3.92 26.45
C GLN A 255 9.85 -4.88 27.63
N GLN A 256 9.28 -4.65 28.82
CA GLN A 256 9.42 -5.54 29.98
C GLN A 256 8.23 -6.49 30.20
N ALA A 257 7.12 -6.28 29.48
CA ALA A 257 5.85 -6.99 29.74
C ALA A 257 5.53 -8.10 28.72
N ALA A 258 5.99 -7.95 27.48
CA ALA A 258 6.06 -9.06 26.53
C ALA A 258 7.43 -9.73 26.67
N PRO A 259 7.52 -11.04 26.99
CA PRO A 259 8.79 -11.75 26.86
C PRO A 259 9.18 -11.75 25.38
N HIS A 260 10.33 -11.17 25.06
CA HIS A 260 10.92 -11.15 23.71
C HIS A 260 11.48 -12.54 23.29
N GLU A 261 10.80 -13.62 23.68
CA GLU A 261 11.03 -14.97 23.18
C GLU A 261 10.72 -14.98 21.68
N ASP A 262 11.73 -15.26 20.86
CA ASP A 262 11.70 -15.25 19.40
C ASP A 262 11.18 -13.96 18.73
N ALA A 263 11.33 -12.82 19.41
CA ALA A 263 11.47 -11.51 18.74
C ALA A 263 12.84 -11.44 18.03
N GLY A 264 13.08 -12.41 17.13
CA GLY A 264 14.39 -12.76 16.63
C GLY A 264 15.02 -11.56 15.96
N HIS A 265 16.24 -11.23 16.38
CA HIS A 265 17.08 -10.20 15.77
C HIS A 265 16.90 -10.30 14.24
N GLY A 266 16.38 -9.23 13.64
CA GLY A 266 16.21 -9.12 12.19
C GLY A 266 17.47 -8.58 11.57
N ALA A 267 17.74 -8.88 10.28
CA ALA A 267 18.87 -8.32 9.53
C ALA A 267 18.42 -7.54 8.32
N GLU A 268 18.35 -6.23 8.49
CA GLU A 268 18.45 -5.30 7.39
C GLU A 268 19.80 -5.47 6.67
N SER A 269 19.78 -5.39 5.35
CA SER A 269 20.92 -5.02 4.50
C SER A 269 20.38 -4.94 3.07
N THR A 270 20.85 -3.99 2.27
CA THR A 270 20.52 -3.90 0.85
C THR A 270 21.56 -4.57 -0.05
N GLU A 271 22.72 -4.95 0.50
CA GLU A 271 23.77 -5.64 -0.23
C GLU A 271 23.43 -7.13 -0.41
N VAL A 272 23.22 -7.54 -1.66
CA VAL A 272 22.83 -8.89 -2.09
C VAL A 272 23.72 -9.97 -1.48
N GLU A 273 25.03 -9.79 -1.52
CA GLU A 273 26.02 -10.75 -1.03
C GLU A 273 25.95 -10.88 0.50
N LYS A 274 25.73 -9.78 1.22
CA LYS A 274 25.51 -9.81 2.68
C LYS A 274 24.22 -10.56 2.98
N VAL A 275 23.11 -10.18 2.33
CA VAL A 275 21.80 -10.82 2.50
C VAL A 275 21.89 -12.33 2.29
N ALA A 276 22.51 -12.78 1.20
CA ALA A 276 22.66 -14.20 0.87
C ALA A 276 23.64 -14.94 1.81
N LYS A 277 24.83 -14.38 2.07
CA LYS A 277 25.79 -14.99 3.02
C LYS A 277 25.14 -15.21 4.39
N ILE A 278 24.39 -14.22 4.86
CA ILE A 278 23.74 -14.26 6.15
C ILE A 278 22.59 -15.32 6.19
N MET A 279 22.02 -15.75 5.05
CA MET A 279 21.15 -16.94 4.98
C MET A 279 21.95 -18.25 4.97
N ASN A 280 23.08 -18.27 4.27
CA ASN A 280 23.90 -19.47 4.12
C ASN A 280 24.60 -19.88 5.42
N ASP A 281 24.98 -18.91 6.25
CA ASP A 281 25.66 -19.09 7.55
C ASP A 281 24.79 -19.76 8.65
N GLN A 282 23.52 -20.07 8.37
CA GLN A 282 22.53 -20.40 9.40
C GLN A 282 22.53 -21.86 9.87
N PRO A 283 22.24 -22.11 11.17
CA PRO A 283 21.90 -23.44 11.65
C PRO A 283 20.66 -24.00 10.94
N LEU A 284 20.71 -25.28 10.58
CA LEU A 284 19.58 -25.98 9.97
C LEU A 284 18.36 -25.95 10.92
N GLY A 285 17.19 -25.52 10.43
CA GLY A 285 15.95 -25.40 11.22
C GLY A 285 15.65 -24.01 11.83
N SER A 286 16.36 -22.96 11.41
CA SER A 286 16.24 -21.59 11.95
C SER A 286 15.14 -20.71 11.29
N LEU A 287 13.86 -21.03 11.46
CA LEU A 287 12.69 -20.42 10.73
C LEU A 287 12.56 -18.89 10.83
N SER A 288 12.35 -18.15 9.71
CA SER A 288 12.31 -16.66 9.72
C SER A 288 11.82 -15.95 8.40
N TYR A 289 12.15 -14.65 8.23
CA TYR A 289 11.79 -13.83 7.05
C TYR A 289 12.86 -12.79 6.62
N ILE A 290 12.77 -12.38 5.36
CA ILE A 290 13.37 -11.21 4.68
C ILE A 290 12.27 -10.16 4.48
N TYR A 291 12.41 -9.01 5.13
CA TYR A 291 11.64 -7.81 4.80
C TYR A 291 12.32 -7.09 3.63
N LYS A 292 11.58 -6.88 2.54
CA LYS A 292 12.03 -6.16 1.33
C LYS A 292 11.41 -4.77 1.36
N ILE A 293 12.25 -3.76 1.59
CA ILE A 293 11.84 -2.35 1.63
C ILE A 293 11.54 -1.78 0.24
N ILE A 294 10.94 -0.59 0.20
CA ILE A 294 10.52 0.11 -1.02
C ILE A 294 11.63 0.26 -2.07
N ASP A 295 12.89 0.52 -1.68
CA ASP A 295 14.01 0.78 -2.61
C ASP A 295 14.69 -0.47 -3.16
N VAL A 296 14.21 -1.68 -2.83
CA VAL A 296 14.76 -2.94 -3.34
C VAL A 296 13.93 -3.39 -4.55
N GLU A 297 14.56 -3.54 -5.71
CA GLU A 297 13.93 -4.06 -6.94
C GLU A 297 13.76 -5.60 -6.91
N TYR A 298 12.99 -6.16 -7.85
CA TYR A 298 12.89 -7.62 -8.01
C TYR A 298 14.23 -8.26 -8.43
N SER A 299 15.01 -7.55 -9.24
CA SER A 299 16.39 -7.91 -9.66
C SER A 299 17.30 -8.30 -8.48
N HIS A 300 17.19 -7.58 -7.35
CA HIS A 300 17.96 -7.84 -6.14
C HIS A 300 17.50 -9.11 -5.43
N VAL A 301 16.22 -9.45 -5.53
CA VAL A 301 15.69 -10.73 -5.03
C VAL A 301 16.30 -11.86 -5.85
N GLU A 302 16.20 -11.84 -7.19
CA GLU A 302 16.79 -12.86 -8.06
C GLU A 302 18.31 -13.04 -7.81
N ALA A 303 19.04 -11.93 -7.62
CA ALA A 303 20.46 -11.96 -7.32
C ALA A 303 20.77 -12.61 -5.95
N VAL A 304 19.93 -12.42 -4.93
CA VAL A 304 20.04 -13.14 -3.64
C VAL A 304 19.80 -14.64 -3.86
N LEU A 305 18.77 -15.03 -4.62
CA LEU A 305 18.44 -16.44 -4.91
C LEU A 305 19.64 -17.17 -5.53
N GLY A 306 20.31 -16.55 -6.50
CA GLY A 306 21.49 -17.11 -7.18
C GLY A 306 22.71 -17.31 -6.28
N LEU A 307 22.71 -16.75 -5.07
CA LEU A 307 23.76 -16.90 -4.06
C LEU A 307 23.35 -17.77 -2.86
N LEU A 308 22.12 -18.30 -2.81
CA LEU A 308 21.70 -19.19 -1.73
C LEU A 308 22.29 -20.59 -1.89
N GLY A 309 22.73 -21.18 -0.77
CA GLY A 309 23.19 -22.55 -0.72
C GLY A 309 22.04 -23.56 -0.86
N PRO A 310 22.30 -24.78 -1.35
CA PRO A 310 21.27 -25.80 -1.60
C PRO A 310 20.58 -26.33 -0.32
N HIS A 311 21.01 -25.90 0.86
CA HIS A 311 20.37 -26.17 2.15
C HIS A 311 19.34 -25.11 2.57
N VAL A 312 19.22 -23.99 1.84
CA VAL A 312 18.26 -22.91 2.12
C VAL A 312 16.99 -23.12 1.30
N GLN A 313 15.92 -23.60 1.94
CA GLN A 313 14.59 -23.66 1.34
C GLN A 313 13.86 -22.33 1.51
N LEU A 314 13.27 -21.84 0.41
CA LEU A 314 12.36 -20.69 0.40
C LEU A 314 10.91 -21.17 0.46
N VAL A 315 10.09 -20.49 1.27
CA VAL A 315 8.71 -20.89 1.58
C VAL A 315 7.78 -19.67 1.59
N GLY A 316 6.50 -19.87 1.28
CA GLY A 316 5.49 -18.82 1.42
C GLY A 316 5.15 -18.57 2.90
N TYR A 317 4.57 -17.41 3.27
CA TYR A 317 4.34 -17.12 4.69
C TYR A 317 3.46 -18.17 5.40
N ARG A 318 2.50 -18.78 4.69
CA ARG A 318 1.61 -19.81 5.26
C ARG A 318 2.37 -21.06 5.68
N GLU A 319 3.29 -21.50 4.82
CA GLU A 319 4.19 -22.63 5.08
C GLU A 319 5.18 -22.30 6.20
N LEU A 320 5.81 -21.11 6.17
CA LEU A 320 6.63 -20.63 7.29
C LEU A 320 5.86 -20.60 8.62
N THR A 321 4.62 -20.10 8.60
CA THR A 321 3.76 -19.99 9.80
C THR A 321 3.38 -21.38 10.32
N ALA A 322 3.11 -22.34 9.44
CA ALA A 322 2.85 -23.73 9.81
C ALA A 322 4.10 -24.38 10.44
N LEU A 323 5.27 -24.22 9.81
CA LEU A 323 6.55 -24.69 10.33
C LEU A 323 6.88 -24.06 11.69
N ALA A 324 6.58 -22.77 11.90
CA ALA A 324 6.83 -22.08 13.17
C ALA A 324 5.93 -22.59 14.29
N ARG A 325 4.65 -22.85 14.01
CA ARG A 325 3.72 -23.51 14.94
C ARG A 325 4.21 -24.92 15.29
N GLN A 326 4.56 -25.73 14.29
CA GLN A 326 5.09 -27.08 14.48
C GLN A 326 6.39 -27.09 15.30
N LYS A 327 7.33 -26.17 15.02
CA LYS A 327 8.58 -26.05 15.76
C LYS A 327 8.34 -25.77 17.25
N ARG A 328 7.46 -24.81 17.55
CA ARG A 328 7.03 -24.49 18.92
C ARG A 328 6.34 -25.68 19.61
N GLU A 329 5.51 -26.44 18.89
CA GLU A 329 4.85 -27.66 19.41
C GLU A 329 5.86 -28.78 19.73
N MET A 330 7.02 -28.82 19.06
CA MET A 330 8.12 -29.74 19.36
C MET A 330 9.06 -29.26 20.48
N GLY A 331 8.97 -27.99 20.91
CA GLY A 331 9.86 -27.41 21.92
C GLY A 331 11.30 -27.21 21.43
N LEU A 332 11.47 -26.82 20.16
CA LEU A 332 12.75 -26.63 19.45
C LEU A 332 13.01 -25.17 19.04
#